data_AF-A0A7S2UNG0-F1
#
_entry.id   AF-A0A7S2UNG0-F1
#
_cell.length_a   1.000
_cell.length_b   1.000
_cell.length_c   1.000
_cell.angle_alpha   90.00
_cell.angle_beta   90.00
_cell.angle_gamma   90.00
#
_symmetry.space_group_name_H-M   'P 1'
#
loop_
_entity.id
_entity.type
_entity.pdbx_description
1 polymer ?
#
loop_
_entity_poly.entity_id
_entity_poly.type
_entity_poly.pdbx_seq_one_letter_code
_entity_poly.pdbx_strand_id
1 'polypeptide(L)'
;VLDSVPDVNMIDYLPDFLDGLFNMLSDSNREIRQAADSALSDFLREVRLSKVLEFGPMVSILVSQCNSKERLNRLTAISWLAELIYHPYNGGDALLPYHA
;
A
#
# COMPACT_ATOMS: atom_id res chain seq x y z
N VAL A 1 -15.15 -6.48 -7.45
CA VAL A 1 -15.09 -5.53 -8.58
C VAL A 1 -13.67 -5.41 -9.12
N LEU A 2 -12.63 -5.51 -8.29
CA LEU A 2 -11.24 -5.52 -8.77
C LEU A 2 -10.92 -6.76 -9.65
N ASP A 3 -11.58 -7.90 -9.40
CA ASP A 3 -11.49 -9.12 -10.26
C ASP A 3 -12.34 -9.07 -11.55
N SER A 4 -12.97 -7.95 -11.89
CA SER A 4 -14.02 -7.91 -12.92
C SER A 4 -13.50 -7.71 -14.35
N VAL A 5 -12.21 -7.44 -14.53
CA VAL A 5 -11.57 -7.29 -15.84
C VAL A 5 -10.55 -8.42 -16.02
N PRO A 6 -10.77 -9.36 -16.96
CA PRO A 6 -9.77 -10.36 -17.31
C PRO A 6 -8.46 -9.66 -17.71
N ASP A 7 -7.34 -10.19 -17.24
CA ASP A 7 -5.98 -9.79 -17.62
C ASP A 7 -5.46 -8.43 -17.09
N VAL A 8 -6.18 -7.77 -16.16
CA VAL A 8 -5.67 -6.56 -15.48
C VAL A 8 -5.41 -6.86 -14.00
N ASN A 9 -4.13 -6.86 -13.60
CA ASN A 9 -3.75 -6.91 -12.20
C ASN A 9 -3.64 -5.49 -11.64
N MET A 10 -4.57 -5.11 -10.75
CA MET A 10 -4.60 -3.73 -10.21
C MET A 10 -3.43 -3.41 -9.30
N ILE A 11 -2.74 -4.42 -8.76
CA ILE A 11 -1.53 -4.23 -7.96
C ILE A 11 -0.42 -3.56 -8.80
N ASP A 12 -0.35 -3.84 -10.10
CA ASP A 12 0.68 -3.27 -10.99
C ASP A 12 0.53 -1.75 -11.11
N TYR A 13 -0.68 -1.23 -10.89
CA TYR A 13 -1.02 0.20 -10.94
C TYR A 13 -1.14 0.82 -9.55
N LEU A 14 -1.11 0.01 -8.48
CA LEU A 14 -1.26 0.48 -7.11
C LEU A 14 -0.33 1.65 -6.75
N PRO A 15 0.96 1.68 -7.17
CA PRO A 15 1.82 2.80 -6.86
C PRO A 15 1.29 4.16 -7.36
N ASP A 16 0.53 4.18 -8.46
CA ASP A 16 0.04 5.41 -9.08
C ASP A 16 -1.05 6.09 -8.25
N PHE A 17 -1.78 5.33 -7.42
CA PHE A 17 -2.90 5.85 -6.64
C PHE A 17 -2.86 5.53 -5.15
N LEU A 18 -1.85 4.81 -4.66
CA LEU A 18 -1.70 4.45 -3.25
C LEU A 18 -1.71 5.68 -2.34
N ASP A 19 -0.98 6.75 -2.69
CA ASP A 19 -0.98 8.00 -1.92
C ASP A 19 -2.38 8.63 -1.86
N GLY A 20 -3.13 8.56 -2.96
CA GLY A 20 -4.53 8.98 -3.02
C GLY A 20 -5.42 8.23 -2.03
N LEU A 21 -5.26 6.92 -1.90
CA LEU A 21 -5.98 6.12 -0.90
C LEU A 21 -5.62 6.53 0.53
N PHE A 22 -4.35 6.82 0.81
CA PHE A 22 -3.94 7.36 2.11
C PHE A 22 -4.54 8.75 2.38
N ASN A 23 -4.65 9.60 1.36
CA ASN A 23 -5.31 10.91 1.52
C ASN A 23 -6.81 10.73 1.81
N MET A 24 -7.48 9.79 1.13
CA MET A 24 -8.89 9.45 1.39
C MET A 24 -9.10 8.83 2.78
N LEU A 25 -8.13 8.09 3.32
CA LEU A 25 -8.17 7.54 4.69
C LEU A 25 -8.25 8.63 5.77
N SER A 26 -7.78 9.84 5.44
CA SER A 26 -7.81 11.04 6.28
C SER A 26 -8.94 12.01 5.92
N ASP A 27 -9.85 11.65 5.01
CA ASP A 27 -10.91 12.52 4.56
C ASP A 27 -11.89 12.90 5.69
N SER A 28 -12.50 14.08 5.64
CA SER A 28 -13.51 14.51 6.61
C SER A 28 -14.80 13.66 6.57
N ASN A 29 -15.16 13.13 5.39
CA ASN A 29 -16.32 12.28 5.19
C ASN A 29 -16.02 10.83 5.63
N ARG A 30 -16.83 10.34 6.55
CA ARG A 30 -16.70 8.98 7.11
C ARG A 30 -16.83 7.89 6.05
N GLU A 31 -17.71 8.05 5.06
CA GLU A 31 -17.94 7.05 4.02
C GLU A 31 -16.71 6.92 3.11
N ILE A 32 -16.08 8.04 2.77
CA ILE A 32 -14.83 8.06 2.00
C ILE A 32 -13.72 7.35 2.77
N ARG A 33 -13.54 7.67 4.06
CA ARG A 33 -12.54 6.98 4.91
C ARG A 33 -12.78 5.47 4.96
N GLN A 34 -14.04 5.05 5.10
CA GLN A 34 -14.37 3.63 5.22
C GLN A 34 -14.20 2.87 3.91
N ALA A 35 -14.48 3.51 2.78
CA ALA A 35 -14.18 2.95 1.46
C ALA A 35 -12.66 2.82 1.24
N ALA A 36 -11.88 3.83 1.62
CA ALA A 36 -10.43 3.82 1.51
C ALA A 36 -9.79 2.74 2.41
N ASP A 37 -10.25 2.61 3.65
CA ASP A 37 -9.79 1.57 4.59
C ASP A 37 -10.06 0.16 4.07
N SER A 38 -11.25 -0.05 3.49
CA SER A 38 -11.61 -1.34 2.88
C SER A 38 -10.72 -1.64 1.67
N ALA A 39 -10.52 -0.67 0.78
CA ALA A 39 -9.67 -0.83 -0.39
C ALA A 39 -8.20 -1.10 -0.01
N LEU A 40 -7.64 -0.34 0.93
CA LEU A 40 -6.29 -0.57 1.44
C LEU A 40 -6.15 -1.95 2.09
N SER A 41 -7.16 -2.40 2.83
CA SER A 41 -7.15 -3.74 3.44
C SER A 41 -7.14 -4.86 2.39
N ASP A 42 -7.91 -4.70 1.32
CA ASP A 42 -7.95 -5.67 0.23
C ASP A 42 -6.65 -5.67 -0.58
N PHE A 43 -6.12 -4.50 -0.95
CA PHE A 43 -4.82 -4.42 -1.63
C PHE A 43 -3.67 -4.99 -0.79
N LEU A 44 -3.66 -4.77 0.53
CA LEU A 44 -2.64 -5.38 1.39
C LEU A 44 -2.70 -6.90 1.38
N ARG A 45 -3.92 -7.47 1.31
CA ARG A 45 -4.09 -8.93 1.17
C ARG A 45 -3.54 -9.42 -0.16
N GLU A 46 -3.81 -8.72 -1.25
CA GLU A 46 -3.32 -9.07 -2.57
C GLU A 46 -1.79 -8.94 -2.67
N VAL A 47 -1.21 -7.86 -2.14
CA VAL A 47 0.24 -7.64 -2.08
C VAL A 47 0.94 -8.79 -1.35
N ARG A 48 0.40 -9.27 -0.23
CA ARG A 48 0.95 -10.43 0.52
C ARG A 48 0.96 -11.74 -0.27
N LEU A 49 0.08 -11.86 -1.26
CA LEU A 49 -0.07 -13.08 -2.07
C LEU A 49 0.70 -12.99 -3.39
N SER A 50 1.06 -11.78 -3.83
CA SER A 50 1.78 -11.59 -5.08
C SER A 50 3.21 -12.12 -4.98
N LYS A 51 3.70 -12.75 -6.06
CA LYS A 51 5.10 -13.23 -6.15
C LYS A 51 6.04 -12.24 -6.83
N VAL A 52 5.46 -11.29 -7.56
CA VAL A 52 6.20 -10.29 -8.35
C VAL A 52 5.54 -8.96 -8.05
N LEU A 53 6.32 -8.01 -7.54
CA LEU A 53 5.82 -6.73 -7.10
C LEU A 53 6.92 -5.67 -7.23
N GLU A 54 6.56 -4.50 -7.74
CA GLU A 54 7.46 -3.35 -7.87
C GLU A 54 7.47 -2.51 -6.59
N PHE A 55 8.32 -2.86 -5.62
CA PHE A 55 8.31 -2.24 -4.29
C PHE A 55 8.78 -0.78 -4.27
N GLY A 56 9.73 -0.38 -5.12
CA GLY A 56 10.42 0.91 -5.00
C GLY A 56 9.49 2.12 -4.85
N PRO A 57 8.58 2.36 -5.80
CA PRO A 57 7.61 3.44 -5.72
C PRO A 57 6.70 3.35 -4.49
N MET A 58 6.25 2.14 -4.12
CA MET A 58 5.39 1.94 -2.94
C MET A 58 6.12 2.23 -1.63
N VAL A 59 7.36 1.78 -1.48
CA VAL A 59 8.17 2.03 -0.28
C VAL A 59 8.36 3.53 -0.09
N SER A 60 8.64 4.29 -1.16
CA SER A 60 8.75 5.75 -1.09
C SER A 60 7.47 6.41 -0.57
N ILE A 61 6.30 5.99 -1.07
CA ILE A 61 5.00 6.51 -0.63
C ILE A 61 4.76 6.15 0.84
N LEU A 62 4.98 4.90 1.23
CA LEU A 62 4.75 4.43 2.60
C LEU A 62 5.67 5.12 3.61
N VAL A 63 6.95 5.31 3.29
CA VAL A 63 7.89 6.06 4.15
C VAL A 63 7.45 7.52 4.31
N SER A 64 6.94 8.14 3.24
CA SER A 64 6.33 9.48 3.33
C SER A 64 5.12 9.48 4.28
N GLN A 65 4.21 8.51 4.14
CA GLN A 65 3.00 8.40 4.96
C GLN A 65 3.28 8.06 6.44
N CYS A 66 4.40 7.41 6.74
CA CYS A 66 4.89 7.24 8.13
C CYS A 66 5.14 8.59 8.83
N ASN A 67 5.36 9.67 8.09
CA ASN A 67 5.55 11.03 8.61
C ASN A 67 4.26 11.88 8.54
N SER A 68 3.12 11.30 8.19
CA SER A 68 1.84 12.01 8.13
C SER A 68 1.44 12.61 9.49
N LYS A 69 0.76 13.76 9.47
CA LYS A 69 0.17 14.36 10.68
C LYS A 69 -0.93 13.47 11.26
N GLU A 70 -1.60 12.71 10.40
CA GLU A 70 -2.70 11.85 10.75
C GLU A 70 -2.21 10.52 11.31
N ARG A 71 -2.64 10.21 12.55
CA ARG A 71 -2.18 9.01 13.26
C ARG A 71 -2.54 7.73 12.52
N LEU A 72 -3.73 7.69 11.90
CA LEU A 72 -4.19 6.51 11.18
C LEU A 72 -3.31 6.22 9.96
N ASN A 73 -2.99 7.24 9.15
CA ASN A 73 -2.06 7.08 8.03
C ASN A 73 -0.71 6.54 8.47
N ARG A 74 -0.12 7.08 9.55
CA ARG A 74 1.16 6.57 10.06
C ARG A 74 1.08 5.10 10.45
N LEU A 75 0.03 4.70 11.17
CA LEU A 75 -0.15 3.32 11.60
C LEU A 75 -0.35 2.38 10.41
N THR A 76 -1.21 2.75 9.47
CA THR A 76 -1.45 1.98 8.25
C THR A 76 -0.17 1.84 7.42
N ALA A 77 0.59 2.91 7.24
CA ALA A 77 1.84 2.88 6.48
C ALA A 77 2.91 1.99 7.14
N ILE A 78 3.06 2.06 8.47
CA ILE A 78 3.98 1.19 9.23
C ILE A 78 3.56 -0.28 9.10
N SER A 79 2.26 -0.58 9.21
CA SER A 79 1.75 -1.94 9.01
C SER A 79 2.06 -2.45 7.62
N TRP A 80 1.83 -1.64 6.58
CA TRP A 80 2.18 -2.00 5.21
C TRP A 80 3.69 -2.25 5.05
N LEU A 81 4.55 -1.35 5.53
CA LEU A 81 6.01 -1.55 5.47
C LEU A 81 6.46 -2.83 6.16
N ALA A 82 5.88 -3.16 7.32
CA ALA A 82 6.18 -4.41 8.00
C ALA A 82 5.85 -5.62 7.09
N GLU A 83 4.70 -5.61 6.42
CA GLU A 83 4.33 -6.67 5.48
C GLU A 83 5.28 -6.77 4.28
N LEU A 84 5.73 -5.64 3.73
CA LEU A 84 6.72 -5.65 2.65
C LEU A 84 8.07 -6.18 3.12
N ILE A 85 8.54 -5.81 4.31
CA ILE A 85 9.80 -6.27 4.89
C ILE A 85 9.79 -7.78 5.11
N TYR A 86 8.68 -8.33 5.61
CA TYR A 86 8.53 -9.77 5.84
C TYR A 86 8.01 -10.54 4.61
N HIS A 87 7.85 -9.87 3.47
CA HIS A 87 7.30 -10.51 2.28
C HIS A 87 8.20 -11.66 1.78
N PRO A 88 7.68 -12.89 1.64
CA PRO A 88 8.51 -14.09 1.48
C PRO A 88 9.31 -14.16 0.16
N TYR A 89 8.88 -13.42 -0.86
CA TYR A 89 9.51 -13.47 -2.20
C TYR A 89 10.39 -12.25 -2.50
N ASN A 90 10.19 -11.12 -1.82
CA ASN A 90 10.76 -9.84 -2.23
C ASN A 90 11.08 -8.89 -1.05
N GLY A 91 10.90 -9.35 0.20
CA GLY A 91 11.25 -8.61 1.40
C GLY A 91 12.75 -8.73 1.75
N GLY A 92 13.10 -8.28 2.96
CA GLY A 92 14.47 -8.36 3.49
C GLY A 92 15.50 -7.63 2.62
N ASP A 93 16.59 -8.32 2.27
CA ASP A 93 17.73 -7.75 1.54
C ASP A 93 17.36 -7.17 0.17
N ALA A 94 16.28 -7.68 -0.45
CA ALA A 94 15.78 -7.16 -1.72
C ALA A 94 15.24 -5.72 -1.62
N LEU A 95 14.97 -5.22 -0.41
CA LEU A 95 14.53 -3.84 -0.17
C LEU A 95 15.70 -2.87 0.08
N LEU A 96 16.92 -3.36 0.31
CA LEU A 96 18.10 -2.52 0.62
C LEU A 96 18.40 -1.45 -0.45
N PRO A 97 18.25 -1.71 -1.77
CA PRO A 97 18.52 -0.69 -2.80
C PRO A 97 17.58 0.52 -2.76
N TYR A 98 16.44 0.42 -2.07
CA TYR A 98 15.40 1.46 -2.04
C TYR A 98 15.45 2.34 -0.78
N HIS A 99 16.47 2.13 0.07
CA HIS A 99 16.70 2.89 1.31
C HIS A 99 17.98 3.73 1.28
N ALA A 100 18.67 3.84 0.13
CA ALA A 100 19.90 4.60 -0.06
C ALA A 100 19.65 6.03 -0.54
#